data_AF-A0A6V7IYU9-F1
#
_entry.id   AF-A0A6V7IYU9-F1
#
_cell.length_a   1.000
_cell.length_b   1.000
_cell.length_c   1.000
_cell.angle_alpha   90.00
_cell.angle_beta   90.00
_cell.angle_gamma   90.00
#
_symmetry.space_group_name_H-M   'P 1'
#
loop_
_entity.id
_entity.type
_entity.pdbx_description
1 polymer ?
#
loop_
_entity_poly.entity_id
_entity_poly.type
_entity_poly.pdbx_seq_one_letter_code
_entity_poly.pdbx_strand_id
1 'polypeptide(L)' 'RVISSEHLTGVPLLVLANKQDIIDSMGIREVKPIFNKNAHLIGRRDCMVMPVSALTG' A
#
# COMPACT_ATOMS: atom_id res chain seq x y z
N ARG A 1 5.23 11.94 6.73
CA ARG A 1 3.88 12.44 7.12
C ARG A 1 2.89 11.87 6.12
N VAL A 2 1.79 11.28 6.58
CA VAL A 2 0.70 10.81 5.70
C VAL A 2 -0.11 12.03 5.25
N ILE A 3 -0.55 12.06 3.99
CA ILE A 3 -1.45 13.11 3.49
C ILE A 3 -2.81 12.95 4.18
N SER A 4 -3.30 14.01 4.81
CA SER A 4 -4.57 14.02 5.55
C SER A 4 -5.55 15.02 4.95
N SER A 5 -6.80 14.58 4.76
CA SER A 5 -7.93 15.41 4.36
C SER A 5 -9.21 14.75 4.87
N GLU A 6 -10.17 15.54 5.34
CA GLU A 6 -11.47 15.02 5.81
C GLU A 6 -12.21 14.26 4.70
N HIS A 7 -12.05 14.71 3.45
CA HIS A 7 -12.60 14.07 2.25
C HIS A 7 -12.07 12.65 2.01
N LEU A 8 -10.95 12.28 2.63
CA LEU A 8 -10.38 10.94 2.49
C LEU A 8 -10.95 9.98 3.56
N THR A 9 -11.73 10.43 4.53
CA THR A 9 -12.25 9.59 5.62
C THR A 9 -13.09 8.44 5.08
N GLY A 10 -12.75 7.20 5.46
CA GLY A 10 -13.46 6.00 5.03
C GLY A 10 -13.23 5.58 3.57
N VAL A 11 -12.51 6.38 2.77
CA VAL A 11 -12.19 6.03 1.37
C VAL A 11 -11.24 4.82 1.37
N PRO A 12 -11.57 3.73 0.64
CA PRO A 12 -10.71 2.56 0.52
C PRO A 12 -9.32 2.90 -0.02
N LEU A 13 -8.32 2.12 0.39
CA LEU A 13 -6.94 2.31 -0.02
C LEU A 13 -6.45 1.13 -0.86
N LEU A 14 -5.97 1.43 -2.06
CA LEU A 14 -5.22 0.52 -2.89
C LEU A 14 -3.72 0.80 -2.71
N VAL A 15 -2.99 -0.20 -2.21
CA VAL A 15 -1.54 -0.15 -2.02
C VAL A 15 -0.88 -0.96 -3.13
N LEU A 16 -0.14 -0.29 -3.99
CA LEU A 16 0.60 -0.92 -5.07
C LEU A 16 2.04 -1.19 -4.62
N ALA A 17 2.37 -2.47 -4.40
CA ALA A 17 3.74 -2.94 -4.25
C ALA A 17 4.38 -2.94 -5.64
N ASN A 18 4.85 -1.78 -6.07
CA ASN A 18 5.42 -1.56 -7.39
C ASN A 18 6.84 -2.15 -7.50
N LYS A 19 7.33 -2.27 -8.74
CA LYS A 19 8.68 -2.75 -9.12
C LYS A 19 8.90 -4.26 -8.93
N GLN A 20 7.84 -5.06 -9.02
CA GLN A 20 7.95 -6.53 -8.87
C GLN A 20 8.70 -7.20 -10.03
N ASP A 21 9.09 -6.45 -11.06
CA ASP A 21 10.01 -6.87 -12.12
C ASP A 21 11.48 -7.00 -11.65
N ILE A 22 11.83 -6.40 -10.51
CA ILE A 22 13.19 -6.46 -9.96
C ILE A 22 13.33 -7.70 -9.07
N ILE A 23 14.40 -8.48 -9.28
CA ILE A 23 14.68 -9.75 -8.57
C ILE A 23 14.72 -9.54 -7.04
N ASP A 24 15.36 -8.47 -6.58
CA ASP A 24 15.47 -8.13 -5.15
C ASP A 24 14.38 -7.15 -4.67
N SER A 25 13.23 -7.13 -5.36
CA SER A 25 12.09 -6.33 -4.91
C SER A 25 11.47 -6.92 -3.65
N MET A 26 10.94 -6.04 -2.80
CA MET A 26 10.20 -6.45 -1.62
C MET A 26 8.89 -7.12 -2.05
N GLY A 27 8.70 -8.37 -1.64
CA GLY A 27 7.51 -9.14 -1.97
C GLY A 27 6.30 -8.69 -1.14
N ILE A 28 5.08 -8.96 -1.62
CA ILE A 28 3.83 -8.61 -0.90
C ILE A 28 3.81 -9.14 0.54
N ARG A 29 4.38 -10.34 0.77
CA ARG A 29 4.45 -10.97 2.09
C ARG A 29 5.23 -10.13 3.10
N GLU A 30 6.15 -9.30 2.62
CA GLU A 30 6.97 -8.39 3.42
C GLU A 30 6.32 -6.99 3.49
N VAL A 31 5.72 -6.52 2.39
CA VAL A 31 5.02 -5.22 2.32
C VAL A 31 3.84 -5.16 3.30
N LYS A 32 3.00 -6.21 3.35
CA LYS A 32 1.80 -6.23 4.20
C LYS A 32 2.12 -5.97 5.69
N PRO A 33 3.05 -6.69 6.33
CA PRO A 33 3.47 -6.40 7.70
C PRO A 33 3.99 -4.97 7.91
N ILE A 34 4.81 -4.45 6.98
CA ILE A 34 5.39 -3.11 7.09
C ILE A 34 4.31 -2.03 7.01
N PHE A 35 3.33 -2.22 6.11
CA PHE A 35 2.19 -1.34 5.99
C PHE A 35 1.32 -1.38 7.26
N ASN A 36 1.02 -2.59 7.76
CA ASN A 36 0.18 -2.77 8.94
C ASN A 36 0.77 -2.13 10.22
N LYS A 37 2.10 -2.09 10.37
CA LYS A 37 2.76 -1.35 11.47
C LYS A 37 2.36 0.12 11.51
N ASN A 38 2.02 0.70 10.37
CA ASN A 38 1.66 2.11 10.19
C ASN A 38 0.16 2.32 9.94
N ALA A 39 -0.67 1.27 10.00
CA ALA A 39 -2.11 1.36 9.69
C ALA A 39 -2.88 2.28 10.64
N HIS A 40 -2.36 2.55 11.84
CA HIS A 40 -2.95 3.54 12.74
C HIS A 40 -2.87 4.98 12.20
N LEU A 41 -1.96 5.26 11.25
CA LEU A 41 -1.77 6.59 10.66
C LEU A 41 -2.77 6.91 9.54
N ILE A 42 -3.48 5.91 9.02
CA ILE A 42 -4.44 6.06 7.91
C ILE A 42 -5.90 5.95 8.40
N GLY A 43 -6.14 5.61 9.67
CA GLY A 43 -7.48 5.37 10.22
C GLY A 43 -8.09 4.05 9.76
N ARG A 44 -9.34 3.79 10.14
CA ARG A 44 -10.07 2.57 9.74
C ARG A 44 -10.53 2.68 8.29
N ARG A 45 -9.89 1.92 7.39
CA ARG A 45 -10.20 1.87 5.96
C ARG A 45 -10.01 0.45 5.43
N ASP A 46 -10.85 0.07 4.47
CA ASP A 46 -10.61 -1.14 3.71
C ASP A 46 -9.35 -0.96 2.86
N CYS A 47 -8.44 -1.93 2.94
CA CYS A 47 -7.15 -1.87 2.27
C CYS A 47 -6.95 -3.10 1.39
N MET A 48 -6.52 -2.88 0.15
CA MET A 48 -6.08 -3.92 -0.77
C MET A 48 -4.62 -3.68 -1.13
N VAL A 49 -3.80 -4.74 -1.15
CA VAL A 49 -2.39 -4.66 -1.56
C VAL A 49 -2.19 -5.51 -2.81
N MET A 50 -1.64 -4.94 -3.87
CA MET A 50 -1.39 -5.62 -5.15
C MET A 50 0.09 -5.59 -5.53
N PRO A 51 0.65 -6.70 -6.04
CA PRO A 51 1.95 -6.70 -6.69
C PRO A 51 1.79 -6.10 -8.09
N VAL A 52 2.63 -5.14 -8.46
CA VAL A 52 2.60 -4.60 -9.84
C VAL A 52 4.01 -4.31 -10.34
N SER A 53 4.16 -4.27 -11.65
CA SER A 53 5.23 -3.52 -12.30
C SER A 53 4.59 -2.48 -13.21
N ALA A 54 4.80 -1.20 -12.88
CA ALA A 54 4.30 -0.11 -13.72
C ALA A 54 4.88 -0.13 -15.15
N LEU A 55 5.95 -0.90 -15.40
CA LEU A 55 6.51 -1.09 -16.74
C LEU A 55 5.67 -2.01 -17.62
N THR A 56 4.91 -2.93 -17.02
CA THR A 56 4.13 -3.95 -17.74
C THR A 56 2.62 -3.75 -17.63
N GLY A 57 2.17 -2.85 -16.75
CA GLY A 57 0.77 -2.75 -16.33
C GLY A 57 0.37 -3.89 -15.40
#